data_AF-A0A357R3N3-F1
#
_entry.id   AF-A0A357R3N3-F1
#
_cell.length_a   1.000
_cell.length_b   1.000
_cell.length_c   1.000
_cell.angle_alpha   90.00
_cell.angle_beta   90.00
_cell.angle_gamma   90.00
#
_symmetry.space_group_name_H-M   'P 1'
#
loop_
_entity.id
_entity.type
_entity.pdbx_description
1 polymer ?
#
loop_
_entity_poly.entity_id
_entity_poly.type
_entity_poly.pdbx_seq_one_letter_code
_entity_poly.pdbx_strand_id
1 'polypeptide(L)'
;MHTSIHHSAGEQLRNLVLVGLFAALGIVFQAFSISMPLMRIGIGPIPTIVSGMLLGPVLGGITGLLKDVVGFIVAPPASGSFFPPITIIQMLYGILPPLLLPIFRTPVDWIWGRLVPTDSIQHRGRRWLAGLPARLVTCCLVVAATQFITGGLLMPAALNLLLDGQITSSLWLARFTTRIPQQAAFLVGYPLITYVIIEALERVPARGGVVRETVLSRHS
;
A
#
# COMPACT_ATOMS: atom_id res chain seq x y z
N MET A 1 5.37 -31.41 11.18
CA MET A 1 4.36 -31.49 10.09
C MET A 1 4.48 -30.23 9.24
N HIS A 2 5.21 -30.30 8.13
CA HIS A 2 5.34 -29.22 7.16
C HIS A 2 4.18 -29.37 6.16
N THR A 3 3.14 -28.55 6.26
CA THR A 3 2.07 -28.48 5.26
C THR A 3 2.61 -27.70 4.06
N SER A 4 3.22 -28.39 3.10
CA SER A 4 3.50 -27.82 1.78
C SER A 4 2.17 -27.54 1.09
N ILE A 5 1.74 -26.27 1.14
CA ILE A 5 0.59 -25.79 0.36
C ILE A 5 0.97 -25.88 -1.12
N HIS A 6 0.63 -26.99 -1.76
CA HIS A 6 0.69 -27.13 -3.22
C HIS A 6 -0.30 -26.14 -3.84
N HIS A 7 0.18 -24.95 -4.17
CA HIS A 7 -0.59 -24.02 -5.00
C HIS A 7 -0.71 -24.66 -6.38
N SER A 8 -1.93 -24.71 -6.91
CA SER A 8 -2.14 -25.20 -8.29
C SER A 8 -1.35 -24.32 -9.26
N ALA A 9 -0.76 -24.91 -10.32
CA ALA A 9 0.01 -24.15 -11.30
C ALA A 9 -0.77 -22.96 -11.90
N GLY A 10 -2.09 -23.12 -12.05
CA GLY A 10 -2.99 -22.05 -12.50
C GLY A 10 -3.08 -20.87 -11.51
N GLU A 11 -3.07 -21.12 -10.21
CA GLU A 11 -3.06 -20.06 -9.19
C GLU A 11 -1.74 -19.30 -9.16
N GLN A 12 -0.61 -20.01 -9.30
CA GLN A 12 0.71 -19.38 -9.38
C GLN A 12 0.83 -18.48 -10.62
N LEU A 13 0.39 -18.98 -11.78
CA LEU A 13 0.38 -18.22 -13.01
C LEU A 13 -0.50 -16.96 -12.90
N ARG A 14 -1.70 -17.09 -12.33
CA ARG A 14 -2.58 -15.95 -12.10
C ARG A 14 -1.93 -14.91 -11.19
N ASN A 15 -1.30 -15.34 -10.09
CA ASN A 15 -0.64 -14.44 -9.16
C ASN A 15 0.52 -13.71 -9.85
N LEU A 16 1.30 -14.38 -10.69
CA LEU A 16 2.37 -13.78 -11.48
C LEU A 16 1.82 -12.70 -12.44
N VAL A 17 0.73 -13.00 -13.15
CA VAL A 17 0.07 -12.05 -14.06
C VAL A 17 -0.43 -10.82 -13.30
N LEU A 18 -1.06 -11.03 -12.13
CA LEU A 18 -1.53 -9.92 -11.29
C LEU A 18 -0.37 -9.07 -10.76
N VAL A 19 0.73 -9.70 -10.33
CA VAL A 19 1.96 -9.00 -9.91
C VAL A 19 2.48 -8.11 -11.05
N GLY A 20 2.61 -8.66 -12.26
CA GLY A 20 3.05 -7.90 -13.43
C GLY A 20 2.11 -6.74 -13.79
N LEU A 21 0.80 -6.97 -13.75
CA LEU A 21 -0.21 -5.96 -14.02
C LEU A 21 -0.14 -4.79 -13.02
N PHE A 22 -0.08 -5.08 -11.72
CA PHE A 22 0.03 -4.04 -10.69
C PHE A 22 1.36 -3.29 -10.76
N ALA A 23 2.46 -3.97 -11.07
CA ALA A 23 3.75 -3.32 -11.29
C ALA A 23 3.69 -2.34 -12.48
N ALA A 24 3.15 -2.77 -13.62
CA ALA A 24 2.97 -1.92 -14.79
C ALA A 24 2.07 -0.71 -14.49
N LEU A 25 0.96 -0.92 -13.78
CA LEU A 25 0.05 0.16 -13.37
C LEU A 25 0.74 1.15 -12.44
N GLY A 26 1.59 0.66 -11.51
CA GLY A 26 2.44 1.49 -10.66
C GLY A 26 3.44 2.36 -11.42
N ILE A 27 4.05 1.83 -12.49
CA ILE A 27 4.99 2.58 -13.36
C ILE A 27 4.25 3.69 -14.10
N VAL A 28 3.11 3.37 -14.71
CA VAL A 28 2.29 4.35 -15.43
C VAL A 28 1.81 5.45 -14.48
N PHE A 29 1.33 5.09 -13.29
CA PHE A 29 0.87 6.05 -12.27
C PHE A 29 1.99 6.94 -11.72
N GLN A 30 3.23 6.49 -11.79
CA GLN A 30 4.39 7.29 -11.41
C GLN A 30 4.71 8.38 -12.44
N ALA A 31 4.38 8.17 -13.70
CA ALA A 31 4.50 9.18 -14.75
C ALA A 31 3.48 10.32 -14.57
N PHE A 32 2.29 10.01 -14.06
CA PHE A 32 1.26 10.99 -13.72
C PHE A 32 1.50 11.59 -12.33
N SER A 33 2.36 12.60 -12.27
CA SER A 33 2.58 13.39 -11.05
C SER A 33 2.40 14.87 -11.31
N ILE A 34 1.72 15.55 -10.40
CA ILE A 34 1.56 16.99 -10.43
C ILE A 34 2.71 17.60 -9.62
N SER A 35 3.60 18.32 -10.30
CA SER A 35 4.71 19.03 -9.67
C SER A 35 4.26 20.45 -9.33
N MET A 36 4.16 20.74 -8.03
CA MET A 36 3.98 22.08 -7.48
C MET A 36 5.33 22.63 -7.00
N PRO A 37 5.48 23.95 -6.83
CA PRO A 37 6.76 24.57 -6.46
C PRO A 37 7.39 24.02 -5.16
N LEU A 38 6.55 23.57 -4.22
CA LEU A 38 6.99 23.02 -2.93
C LEU A 38 6.84 21.50 -2.82
N MET A 39 6.05 20.84 -3.69
CA MET A 39 5.64 19.45 -3.49
C MET A 39 5.37 18.74 -4.81
N ARG A 40 5.74 17.46 -4.91
CA ARG A 40 5.35 16.60 -6.03
C ARG A 40 4.33 15.57 -5.55
N ILE A 41 3.08 15.74 -5.96
CA ILE A 41 2.01 14.80 -5.65
C ILE A 41 1.95 13.76 -6.78
N GLY A 42 2.47 12.57 -6.51
CA GLY A 42 2.32 11.40 -7.37
C GLY A 42 1.25 10.46 -6.84
N ILE A 43 0.70 9.59 -7.69
CA ILE A 43 -0.18 8.48 -7.30
C ILE A 43 0.50 7.11 -7.45
N GLY A 44 1.78 7.11 -7.77
CA GLY A 44 2.58 5.91 -8.06
C GLY A 44 2.58 4.82 -6.97
N PRO A 45 2.58 5.11 -5.66
CA PRO A 45 2.60 4.06 -4.62
C PRO A 45 1.30 3.27 -4.46
N ILE A 46 0.18 3.83 -4.92
CA ILE A 46 -1.18 3.28 -4.68
C ILE A 46 -1.33 1.86 -5.23
N PRO A 47 -0.94 1.55 -6.49
CA PRO A 47 -1.09 0.20 -7.05
C PRO A 47 -0.25 -0.86 -6.32
N THR A 48 0.92 -0.47 -5.82
CA THR A 48 1.80 -1.34 -5.04
C THR A 48 1.18 -1.68 -3.68
N ILE A 49 0.58 -0.69 -3.01
CA ILE A 49 -0.13 -0.89 -1.74
C ILE A 49 -1.34 -1.81 -1.94
N VAL A 50 -2.15 -1.54 -2.98
CA VAL A 50 -3.31 -2.38 -3.34
C VAL A 50 -2.87 -3.80 -3.64
N SER A 51 -1.78 -3.99 -4.39
CA SER A 51 -1.20 -5.30 -4.68
C SER A 51 -0.81 -6.05 -3.40
N GLY A 52 -0.14 -5.38 -2.46
CA GLY A 52 0.23 -5.98 -1.17
C GLY A 52 -0.98 -6.38 -0.32
N MET A 53 -2.02 -5.54 -0.31
CA MET A 53 -3.26 -5.83 0.42
C MET A 53 -4.04 -6.99 -0.21
N LEU A 54 -3.98 -7.20 -1.53
CA LEU A 54 -4.72 -8.27 -2.21
C LEU A 54 -3.95 -9.60 -2.31
N LEU A 55 -2.66 -9.54 -2.63
CA LEU A 55 -1.82 -10.72 -2.90
C LEU A 55 -0.98 -11.15 -1.70
N GLY A 56 -0.90 -10.30 -0.67
CA GLY A 56 -0.11 -10.54 0.55
C GLY A 56 1.29 -9.92 0.50
N PRO A 57 2.05 -10.04 1.61
CA PRO A 57 3.30 -9.28 1.82
C PRO A 57 4.39 -9.65 0.80
N VAL A 58 4.59 -10.93 0.51
CA VAL A 58 5.66 -11.38 -0.39
C VAL A 58 5.43 -10.92 -1.82
N LEU A 59 4.23 -11.16 -2.36
CA LEU A 59 3.88 -10.76 -3.72
C LEU A 59 3.79 -9.23 -3.86
N GLY A 60 3.33 -8.52 -2.82
CA GLY A 60 3.38 -7.05 -2.75
C GLY A 60 4.80 -6.48 -2.74
N GLY A 61 5.73 -7.14 -2.03
CA GLY A 61 7.14 -6.77 -2.07
C GLY A 61 7.74 -6.93 -3.47
N ILE A 62 7.44 -8.05 -4.14
CA ILE A 62 7.89 -8.32 -5.51
C ILE A 62 7.31 -7.29 -6.49
N THR A 63 6.04 -6.88 -6.36
CA THR A 63 5.49 -5.81 -7.21
C THR A 63 6.20 -4.48 -7.00
N GLY A 64 6.55 -4.14 -5.77
CA GLY A 64 7.35 -2.96 -5.45
C GLY A 64 8.75 -3.00 -6.09
N LEU A 65 9.43 -4.14 -6.00
CA LEU A 65 10.74 -4.36 -6.63
C LEU A 65 10.65 -4.21 -8.15
N LEU A 66 9.71 -4.92 -8.78
CA LEU A 66 9.54 -4.91 -10.24
C LEU A 66 9.19 -3.52 -10.73
N LYS A 67 8.27 -2.82 -10.04
CA LYS A 67 7.92 -1.44 -10.37
C LYS A 67 9.15 -0.53 -10.35
N ASP A 68 10.01 -0.64 -9.35
CA ASP A 68 11.18 0.23 -9.21
C ASP A 68 12.25 -0.08 -10.28
N VAL A 69 12.61 -1.36 -10.44
CA VAL A 69 13.62 -1.79 -11.41
C VAL A 69 13.17 -1.53 -12.85
N VAL A 70 11.95 -1.95 -13.21
CA VAL A 70 11.42 -1.75 -14.57
C VAL A 70 11.11 -0.27 -14.80
N GLY A 71 10.61 0.44 -13.78
CA GLY A 71 10.39 1.89 -13.85
C GLY A 71 11.68 2.67 -14.11
N PHE A 72 12.78 2.27 -13.46
CA PHE A 72 14.11 2.85 -13.70
C PHE A 72 14.59 2.62 -15.14
N ILE A 73 14.34 1.44 -15.72
CA ILE A 73 14.71 1.12 -17.11
C ILE A 73 13.88 1.95 -18.10
N VAL A 74 12.56 2.09 -17.85
CA VAL A 74 11.63 2.78 -18.76
C VAL A 74 11.80 4.29 -18.69
N ALA A 75 11.97 4.84 -17.49
CA ALA A 75 12.08 6.28 -17.25
C ALA A 75 13.21 6.53 -16.23
N PRO A 76 14.48 6.53 -16.66
CA PRO A 76 15.59 6.75 -15.76
C PRO A 76 15.48 8.14 -15.12
N PRO A 77 15.65 8.25 -13.79
CA PRO A 77 15.65 9.53 -13.11
C PRO A 77 16.84 10.38 -13.58
N ALA A 78 16.67 11.70 -13.59
CA ALA A 78 17.68 12.66 -14.03
C ALA A 78 19.02 12.56 -13.25
N SER A 79 19.01 11.92 -12.07
CA SER A 79 20.20 11.65 -11.26
C SER A 79 21.03 10.45 -11.74
N GLY A 80 20.55 9.67 -12.72
CA GLY A 80 21.30 8.62 -13.43
C GLY A 80 21.74 7.39 -12.62
N SER A 81 21.63 7.41 -11.29
CA SER A 81 22.12 6.34 -10.42
C SER A 81 20.98 5.50 -9.84
N PHE A 82 21.07 4.18 -10.03
CA PHE A 82 20.23 3.22 -9.34
C PHE A 82 20.69 3.09 -7.89
N PHE A 83 19.78 3.31 -6.94
CA PHE A 83 20.12 3.33 -5.53
C PHE A 83 19.34 2.26 -4.76
N PRO A 84 20.01 1.15 -4.35
CA PRO A 84 19.33 0.00 -3.75
C PRO A 84 18.45 0.31 -2.53
N PRO A 85 18.79 1.27 -1.65
CA PRO A 85 17.90 1.62 -0.53
C PRO A 85 16.52 2.17 -0.96
N ILE A 86 16.42 2.85 -2.11
CA ILE A 86 15.10 3.30 -2.62
C ILE A 86 14.29 2.09 -3.07
N THR A 87 14.89 1.12 -3.75
CA THR A 87 14.21 -0.12 -4.13
C THR A 87 13.69 -0.88 -2.91
N ILE A 88 14.46 -0.93 -1.82
CA ILE A 88 14.02 -1.53 -0.56
C ILE A 88 12.78 -0.81 0.00
N ILE A 89 12.77 0.52 -0.03
CA ILE A 89 11.60 1.31 0.38
C ILE A 89 10.39 1.00 -0.51
N GLN A 90 10.59 0.84 -1.82
CA GLN A 90 9.53 0.48 -2.76
C GLN A 90 8.98 -0.93 -2.50
N MET A 91 9.82 -1.89 -2.12
CA MET A 91 9.37 -3.20 -1.63
C MET A 91 8.54 -3.06 -0.35
N LEU A 92 8.99 -2.23 0.60
CA LEU A 92 8.29 -2.00 1.86
C LEU A 92 6.89 -1.39 1.67
N TYR A 93 6.68 -0.57 0.64
CA TYR A 93 5.34 -0.07 0.29
C TYR A 93 4.33 -1.18 -0.01
N GLY A 94 4.77 -2.35 -0.50
CA GLY A 94 3.91 -3.51 -0.72
C GLY A 94 3.88 -4.49 0.46
N ILE A 95 4.95 -4.57 1.25
CA ILE A 95 5.06 -5.51 2.38
C ILE A 95 4.35 -4.99 3.63
N LEU A 96 4.49 -3.69 3.94
CA LEU A 96 3.99 -3.11 5.19
C LEU A 96 2.47 -3.12 5.32
N PRO A 97 1.66 -2.75 4.29
CA PRO A 97 0.22 -2.73 4.42
C PRO A 97 -0.40 -4.06 4.91
N PRO A 98 -0.09 -5.23 4.32
CA PRO A 98 -0.63 -6.50 4.81
C PRO A 98 -0.07 -6.91 6.18
N LEU A 99 1.13 -6.46 6.55
CA LEU A 99 1.71 -6.74 7.88
C LEU A 99 1.07 -5.91 8.99
N LEU A 100 0.78 -4.63 8.71
CA LEU A 100 0.15 -3.70 9.65
C LEU A 100 -1.35 -3.94 9.81
N LEU A 101 -1.99 -4.56 8.82
CA LEU A 101 -3.41 -4.84 8.82
C LEU A 101 -3.91 -5.57 10.08
N PRO A 102 -3.37 -6.73 10.50
CA PRO A 102 -3.83 -7.40 11.71
C PRO A 102 -3.63 -6.58 13.00
N ILE A 103 -2.60 -5.71 13.03
CA ILE A 103 -2.28 -4.87 14.20
C ILE A 103 -3.33 -3.79 14.40
N PHE A 104 -3.73 -3.09 13.32
CA PHE A 104 -4.75 -2.03 13.41
C PHE A 104 -6.17 -2.55 13.37
N ARG A 105 -6.39 -3.72 12.77
CA ARG A 105 -7.71 -4.33 12.68
C ARG A 105 -8.29 -4.69 14.04
N THR A 106 -7.52 -5.37 14.90
CA THR A 106 -8.01 -5.86 16.19
C THR A 106 -8.57 -4.77 17.13
N PRO A 107 -7.92 -3.59 17.31
CA PRO A 107 -8.50 -2.53 18.13
C PRO A 107 -9.70 -1.86 17.45
N VAL A 108 -9.68 -1.69 16.12
CA VAL A 108 -10.80 -1.07 15.40
C VAL A 108 -12.04 -1.96 15.47
N ASP A 109 -11.88 -3.27 15.27
CA ASP A 109 -12.94 -4.27 15.44
C ASP A 109 -13.53 -4.25 16.84
N TRP A 110 -12.66 -4.20 17.86
CA TRP A 110 -13.08 -4.17 19.26
C TRP A 110 -13.86 -2.90 19.61
N ILE A 111 -13.38 -1.71 19.19
CA ILE A 111 -14.07 -0.44 19.39
C ILE A 111 -15.40 -0.43 18.62
N TRP A 112 -15.39 -0.89 17.38
CA TRP A 112 -16.56 -0.89 16.52
C TRP A 112 -17.65 -1.83 17.03
N GLY A 113 -17.28 -3.03 17.47
CA GLY A 113 -18.20 -3.99 18.08
C GLY A 113 -18.87 -3.46 19.35
N ARG A 114 -18.22 -2.50 20.04
CA ARG A 114 -18.80 -1.83 21.21
C ARG A 114 -19.76 -0.69 20.85
N LEU A 115 -19.53 -0.01 19.73
CA LEU A 115 -20.36 1.11 19.27
C LEU A 115 -21.60 0.64 18.49
N VAL A 116 -21.45 -0.41 17.68
CA VAL A 116 -22.50 -0.92 16.81
C VAL A 116 -22.68 -2.42 17.06
N PRO A 117 -23.76 -2.84 17.75
CA PRO A 117 -24.09 -4.26 17.91
C PRO A 117 -24.54 -4.83 16.56
N THR A 118 -23.56 -5.26 15.78
CA THR A 118 -23.73 -5.79 14.41
C THR A 118 -24.58 -7.07 14.41
N ASP A 119 -24.62 -7.78 15.55
CA ASP A 119 -25.39 -9.01 15.79
C ASP A 119 -26.92 -8.79 15.63
N SER A 120 -27.41 -7.59 15.95
CA SER A 120 -28.84 -7.25 15.91
C SER A 120 -29.40 -7.04 14.49
N ILE A 121 -28.55 -6.91 13.48
CA ILE A 121 -28.95 -6.50 12.13
C ILE A 121 -29.18 -7.73 11.26
N GLN A 122 -30.42 -8.14 11.00
CA GLN A 122 -30.70 -9.40 10.27
C GLN A 122 -30.44 -9.35 8.75
N HIS A 123 -30.47 -8.17 8.14
CA HIS A 123 -30.26 -8.03 6.69
C HIS A 123 -28.77 -7.94 6.33
N ARG A 124 -28.32 -8.86 5.46
CA ARG A 124 -26.93 -8.94 4.93
C ARG A 124 -26.41 -7.59 4.39
N GLY A 125 -27.26 -6.82 3.70
CA GLY A 125 -26.89 -5.50 3.18
C GLY A 125 -26.67 -4.44 4.27
N ARG A 126 -27.48 -4.46 5.34
CA ARG A 126 -27.32 -3.52 6.47
C ARG A 126 -26.12 -3.88 7.35
N ARG A 127 -25.80 -5.17 7.53
CA ARG A 127 -24.55 -5.61 8.18
C ARG A 127 -23.32 -5.12 7.43
N TRP A 128 -23.35 -5.22 6.09
CA TRP A 128 -22.26 -4.73 5.26
C TRP A 128 -22.09 -3.20 5.37
N LEU A 129 -23.18 -2.43 5.29
CA LEU A 129 -23.15 -0.97 5.47
C LEU A 129 -22.64 -0.57 6.87
N ALA A 130 -23.02 -1.33 7.90
CA ALA A 130 -22.53 -1.12 9.26
C ALA A 130 -21.02 -1.41 9.40
N GLY A 131 -20.41 -2.21 8.53
CA GLY A 131 -18.97 -2.49 8.55
C GLY A 131 -18.11 -1.49 7.76
N LEU A 132 -18.71 -0.66 6.91
CA LEU A 132 -17.96 0.28 6.05
C LEU A 132 -17.09 1.28 6.84
N PRO A 133 -17.57 1.92 7.92
CA PRO A 133 -16.75 2.89 8.65
C PRO A 133 -15.53 2.22 9.29
N ALA A 134 -15.69 1.01 9.84
CA ALA A 134 -14.59 0.25 10.44
C ALA A 134 -13.52 -0.15 9.40
N ARG A 135 -13.94 -0.55 8.19
CA ARG A 135 -13.01 -0.85 7.08
C ARG A 135 -12.26 0.39 6.61
N LEU A 136 -12.97 1.52 6.49
CA LEU A 136 -12.37 2.80 6.10
C LEU A 136 -11.34 3.26 7.14
N VAL A 137 -11.67 3.20 8.42
CA VAL A 137 -10.74 3.56 9.51
C VAL A 137 -9.52 2.64 9.52
N THR A 138 -9.71 1.33 9.39
CA THR A 138 -8.60 0.36 9.34
C THR A 138 -7.69 0.62 8.13
N CYS A 139 -8.27 0.83 6.94
CA CYS A 139 -7.52 1.18 5.74
C CYS A 139 -6.77 2.51 5.90
N CYS A 140 -7.42 3.51 6.51
CA CYS A 140 -6.82 4.80 6.84
C CYS A 140 -5.56 4.63 7.70
N LEU A 141 -5.68 3.93 8.82
CA LEU A 141 -4.57 3.71 9.75
C LEU A 141 -3.41 2.93 9.10
N VAL A 142 -3.71 1.86 8.37
CA VAL A 142 -2.69 1.01 7.73
C VAL A 142 -1.93 1.77 6.66
N VAL A 143 -2.64 2.47 5.77
CA VAL A 143 -2.01 3.21 4.67
C VAL A 143 -1.27 4.43 5.21
N ALA A 144 -1.84 5.16 6.18
CA ALA A 144 -1.18 6.28 6.83
C ALA A 144 0.11 5.87 7.54
N ALA A 145 0.09 4.78 8.32
CA ALA A 145 1.28 4.25 8.99
C ALA A 145 2.34 3.80 7.98
N THR A 146 1.91 3.14 6.89
CA THR A 146 2.83 2.77 5.80
C THR A 146 3.49 4.01 5.20
N GLN A 147 2.72 5.03 4.83
CA GLN A 147 3.25 6.28 4.27
C GLN A 147 4.20 7.00 5.22
N PHE A 148 3.88 7.03 6.50
CA PHE A 148 4.71 7.66 7.50
C PHE A 148 6.06 6.96 7.63
N ILE A 149 6.08 5.63 7.66
CA ILE A 149 7.32 4.85 7.76
C ILE A 149 8.15 4.99 6.48
N THR A 150 7.57 4.72 5.31
CA THR A 150 8.33 4.65 4.04
C THR A 150 8.59 6.03 3.46
N GLY A 151 7.56 6.84 3.29
CA GLY A 151 7.65 8.18 2.72
C GLY A 151 8.16 9.23 3.70
N GLY A 152 7.88 9.03 4.99
CA GLY A 152 8.24 9.96 6.05
C GLY A 152 9.63 9.73 6.62
N LEU A 153 9.89 8.57 7.22
CA LEU A 153 11.19 8.31 7.86
C LEU A 153 12.27 7.81 6.90
N LEU A 154 11.95 6.78 6.12
CA LEU A 154 12.95 6.05 5.34
C LEU A 154 13.39 6.81 4.08
N MET A 155 12.45 7.43 3.35
CA MET A 155 12.79 8.13 2.10
C MET A 155 13.74 9.32 2.30
N PRO A 156 13.58 10.20 3.31
CA PRO A 156 14.57 11.24 3.58
C PRO A 156 15.93 10.69 4.00
N ALA A 157 15.96 9.59 4.76
CA ALA A 157 17.20 8.93 5.15
C ALA A 157 17.94 8.34 3.93
N ALA A 158 17.20 7.69 3.02
CA ALA A 158 17.76 7.18 1.77
C ALA A 158 18.31 8.31 0.89
N LEU A 159 17.60 9.44 0.80
CA LEU A 159 18.07 10.59 0.03
C LEU A 159 19.31 11.24 0.63
N ASN A 160 19.44 11.28 1.97
CA ASN A 160 20.68 11.74 2.61
C ASN A 160 21.87 10.88 2.22
N LEU A 161 21.68 9.57 2.27
CA LEU A 161 22.74 8.66 1.88
C LEU A 161 23.05 8.73 0.38
N LEU A 162 22.06 8.99 -0.47
CA LEU A 162 22.25 9.16 -1.92
C LEU A 162 22.96 10.46 -2.30
N LEU A 163 22.57 11.60 -1.70
CA LEU A 163 23.05 12.92 -2.11
C LEU A 163 24.32 13.35 -1.36
N ASP A 164 24.41 13.02 -0.08
CA ASP A 164 25.47 13.54 0.80
C ASP A 164 26.45 12.45 1.26
N GLY A 165 26.16 11.18 0.97
CA GLY A 165 26.99 10.03 1.37
C GLY A 165 27.09 9.80 2.88
N GLN A 166 26.43 10.63 3.70
CA GLN A 166 26.41 10.54 5.16
C GLN A 166 25.00 10.74 5.72
N ILE A 167 24.69 10.03 6.82
CA ILE A 167 23.45 10.19 7.57
C ILE A 167 23.72 11.17 8.72
N THR A 168 23.61 12.48 8.45
CA THR A 168 23.63 13.49 9.51
C THR A 168 22.21 13.83 9.94
N SER A 169 21.98 13.90 11.26
CA SER A 169 20.66 14.15 11.85
C SER A 169 20.07 15.50 11.43
N SER A 170 20.92 16.51 11.22
CA SER A 170 20.52 17.86 10.80
C SER A 170 19.97 17.89 9.37
N LEU A 171 20.62 17.23 8.42
CA LEU A 171 20.15 17.13 7.04
C LEU A 171 18.88 16.27 6.94
N TRP A 172 18.81 15.21 7.74
CA TRP A 172 17.64 14.33 7.77
C TRP A 172 16.41 15.09 8.27
N LEU A 173 16.55 15.83 9.37
CA LEU A 173 15.50 16.69 9.91
C LEU A 173 15.07 17.75 8.90
N ALA A 174 16.01 18.41 8.21
CA ALA A 174 15.69 19.40 7.19
C ALA A 174 14.86 18.81 6.02
N ARG A 175 15.20 17.59 5.57
CA ARG A 175 14.44 16.91 4.51
C ARG A 175 13.13 16.32 5.00
N PHE A 176 13.05 15.97 6.28
CA PHE A 176 11.82 15.54 6.91
C PHE A 176 10.84 16.72 7.04
N THR A 177 11.29 17.87 7.57
CA THR A 177 10.43 19.05 7.79
C THR A 177 9.88 19.63 6.50
N THR A 178 10.71 19.72 5.46
CA THR A 178 10.28 20.15 4.12
C THR A 178 9.23 19.24 3.48
N ARG A 179 9.12 17.98 3.94
CA ARG A 179 8.13 17.00 3.47
C ARG A 179 6.86 16.94 4.31
N ILE A 180 6.81 17.59 5.47
CA ILE A 180 5.62 17.59 6.34
C ILE A 180 4.36 18.05 5.58
N PRO A 181 4.38 19.13 4.77
CA PRO A 181 3.21 19.55 4.01
C PRO A 181 2.73 18.46 3.04
N GLN A 182 3.67 17.79 2.38
CA GLN A 182 3.38 16.73 1.41
C GLN A 182 2.88 15.47 2.12
N GLN A 183 3.48 15.11 3.24
CA GLN A 183 3.06 13.98 4.07
C GLN A 183 1.64 14.19 4.61
N ALA A 184 1.29 15.41 5.02
CA ALA A 184 -0.07 15.74 5.47
C ALA A 184 -1.10 15.54 4.34
N ALA A 185 -0.79 15.96 3.12
CA ALA A 185 -1.66 15.74 1.96
C ALA A 185 -1.83 14.24 1.66
N PHE A 186 -0.75 13.46 1.74
CA PHE A 186 -0.78 12.01 1.49
C PHE A 186 -1.45 11.22 2.61
N LEU A 187 -1.36 11.70 3.86
CA LEU A 187 -1.96 11.05 5.02
C LEU A 187 -3.48 10.89 4.87
N VAL A 188 -4.13 11.82 4.17
CA VAL A 188 -5.58 11.80 3.93
C VAL A 188 -5.92 11.31 2.53
N GLY A 189 -5.19 11.78 1.51
CA GLY A 189 -5.51 11.48 0.12
C GLY A 189 -5.31 10.01 -0.26
N TYR A 190 -4.18 9.42 0.14
CA TYR A 190 -3.85 8.06 -0.29
C TYR A 190 -4.76 7.00 0.31
N PRO A 191 -5.08 7.01 1.62
CA PRO A 191 -5.96 5.99 2.17
C PRO A 191 -7.37 6.06 1.61
N LEU A 192 -7.88 7.25 1.31
CA LEU A 192 -9.21 7.42 0.72
C LEU A 192 -9.27 6.84 -0.70
N ILE A 193 -8.28 7.16 -1.54
CA ILE A 193 -8.20 6.62 -2.91
C ILE A 193 -7.99 5.09 -2.87
N THR A 194 -7.08 4.63 -2.00
CA THR A 194 -6.79 3.19 -1.84
C THR A 194 -8.04 2.43 -1.37
N TYR A 195 -8.78 3.00 -0.42
CA TYR A 195 -10.03 2.43 0.06
C TYR A 195 -11.08 2.32 -1.05
N VAL A 196 -11.29 3.39 -1.83
CA VAL A 196 -12.24 3.38 -2.97
C VAL A 196 -11.84 2.33 -4.00
N ILE A 197 -10.55 2.19 -4.31
CA ILE A 197 -10.06 1.18 -5.26
C ILE A 197 -10.30 -0.23 -4.71
N ILE A 198 -9.98 -0.48 -3.45
CA ILE A 198 -10.19 -1.81 -2.84
C ILE A 198 -11.68 -2.13 -2.82
N GLU A 199 -12.54 -1.19 -2.40
CA GLU A 199 -13.99 -1.40 -2.38
C GLU A 199 -14.56 -1.60 -3.79
N ALA A 200 -14.05 -0.87 -4.80
CA ALA A 200 -14.43 -1.06 -6.19
C ALA A 200 -14.02 -2.44 -6.72
N LEU A 201 -12.81 -2.91 -6.36
CA LEU A 201 -12.34 -4.25 -6.72
C LEU A 201 -13.13 -5.34 -6.00
N GLU A 202 -13.53 -5.13 -4.74
CA GLU A 202 -14.38 -6.05 -3.98
C GLU A 202 -15.78 -6.18 -4.58
N ARG A 203 -16.30 -5.11 -5.20
CA ARG A 203 -17.62 -5.11 -5.87
C ARG A 203 -17.61 -5.82 -7.21
N VAL A 204 -16.46 -6.05 -7.84
CA VAL A 204 -16.37 -6.82 -9.07
C VAL A 204 -16.38 -8.30 -8.71
N PRO A 205 -17.46 -9.06 -9.00
CA PRO A 205 -17.48 -10.49 -8.78
C PRO A 205 -16.50 -11.12 -9.77
N ALA A 206 -15.27 -11.36 -9.32
CA ALA A 206 -14.31 -12.15 -10.08
C ALA A 206 -14.87 -13.57 -10.21
N ARG A 207 -15.52 -13.85 -11.35
CA ARG A 207 -15.89 -15.21 -11.79
C ARG A 207 -14.60 -16.02 -11.96
N GLY A 208 -14.09 -16.56 -10.86
CA GLY A 208 -12.77 -17.21 -10.88
C GLY A 208 -12.13 -17.42 -9.52
N GLY A 209 -12.92 -17.79 -8.51
CA GLY A 209 -12.50 -18.63 -7.39
C GLY A 209 -11.42 -18.16 -6.41
N VAL A 210 -10.69 -17.06 -6.64
CA VAL A 210 -9.65 -16.61 -5.70
C VAL A 210 -9.53 -15.08 -5.75
N VAL A 211 -10.49 -14.40 -5.14
CA VAL A 211 -10.07 -13.39 -4.18
C VAL A 211 -10.15 -14.14 -2.85
N ARG A 212 -8.99 -14.62 -2.36
CA ARG A 212 -8.88 -15.18 -1.00
C ARG A 212 -9.74 -14.32 -0.08
N GLU A 213 -10.60 -14.95 0.73
CA GLU A 213 -11.47 -14.30 1.72
C GLU A 213 -10.96 -12.91 2.07
N THR A 214 -11.66 -11.93 1.51
CA THR A 214 -11.28 -10.54 1.32
C THR A 214 -10.68 -9.96 2.60
N VAL A 215 -9.48 -9.38 2.47
CA VAL A 215 -8.66 -8.93 3.61
C VAL A 215 -9.42 -7.93 4.53
N LEU A 216 -10.40 -7.20 4.00
CA LEU A 216 -11.31 -6.32 4.76
C LEU A 216 -12.71 -6.91 5.02
N SER A 217 -13.10 -8.06 4.45
CA SER A 217 -14.48 -8.57 4.61
C SER A 217 -14.73 -9.32 5.90
N ARG A 218 -13.71 -9.71 6.66
CA ARG A 218 -13.89 -10.39 7.96
C ARG A 218 -14.52 -9.50 9.05
N HIS A 219 -14.91 -8.26 8.72
CA HIS A 219 -15.69 -7.36 9.58
C HIS A 219 -17.21 -7.67 9.55
N SER A 220 -17.64 -8.80 8.95
CA SER A 220 -19.04 -9.23 8.87
C SER A 220 -19.22 -10.66 9.32
#